data_AF-H0EAB2-F1
#
_entry.id   AF-H0EAB2-F1
#
_cell.length_a   1.000
_cell.length_b   1.000
_cell.length_c   1.000
_cell.angle_alpha   90.00
_cell.angle_beta   90.00
_cell.angle_gamma   90.00
#
_symmetry.space_group_name_H-M   'P 1'
#
loop_
_entity.id
_entity.type
_entity.pdbx_description
1 polymer ?
#
loop_
_entity_poly.entity_id
_entity_poly.type
_entity_poly.pdbx_seq_one_letter_code
_entity_poly.pdbx_strand_id
1 'polypeptide(L)'
;MSRRPSRPAALALVAAAVAGGGALPAVASAEIYGGGYLQIPKSVRAYAGNDALVTVNVNGNGVRLSVAAATSRCTTLGARELRTTVPDATNWQAISAVRTLRARSGALRTRVRLTVQLQRTGPEQLDGTLTMVGTLHNGKRRLRCRGTLPLSVRRNGPSPRPGAAANHSRFGVTSQRVDGFRAAIAIVARPDGRLSAVWATRFRCQSGRKTWNGSFRNFAPPFAVRADGSFRGTERHREQGGRGRKRYRYQFNGTIRGRVGSDGLARGTVHVSSRYEQRGYYPTVCKSITASFVAAP
;
A
#
# COMPACT_ATOMS: atom_id res chain seq x y z
N MET A 1 -31.06 -54.48 77.13
CA MET A 1 -31.55 -54.91 75.79
C MET A 1 -31.08 -53.85 74.79
N SER A 2 -29.94 -54.03 74.10
CA SER A 2 -29.78 -54.60 72.73
C SER A 2 -30.73 -53.92 71.73
N ARG A 3 -30.31 -53.19 70.68
CA ARG A 3 -29.25 -53.35 69.66
C ARG A 3 -28.79 -51.96 69.16
N ARG A 4 -27.49 -51.67 69.14
CA ARG A 4 -26.47 -51.76 68.04
C ARG A 4 -26.56 -50.74 66.88
N PRO A 5 -25.41 -50.16 66.45
CA PRO A 5 -25.31 -49.00 65.56
C PRO A 5 -24.68 -49.30 64.18
N SER A 6 -24.77 -48.35 63.24
CA SER A 6 -23.90 -48.25 62.06
C SER A 6 -23.76 -46.76 61.70
N ARG A 7 -22.82 -46.04 62.30
CA ARG A 7 -21.45 -45.71 61.82
C ARG A 7 -21.34 -45.03 60.44
N PRO A 8 -20.45 -44.02 60.34
CA PRO A 8 -20.39 -43.04 59.26
C PRO A 8 -19.32 -43.39 58.21
N ALA A 9 -19.41 -42.78 57.03
CA ALA A 9 -18.30 -42.64 56.09
C ALA A 9 -18.31 -41.17 55.62
N ALA A 10 -17.37 -40.32 56.00
CA ALA A 10 -15.93 -40.30 55.79
C ALA A 10 -15.60 -39.22 54.73
N LEU A 11 -14.79 -38.26 55.18
CA LEU A 11 -14.09 -37.26 54.38
C LEU A 11 -13.35 -37.90 53.20
N ALA A 12 -13.26 -37.18 52.08
CA ALA A 12 -11.99 -36.94 51.41
C ALA A 12 -12.03 -35.65 50.58
N LEU A 13 -11.08 -34.77 50.89
CA LEU A 13 -10.53 -33.70 50.06
C LEU A 13 -10.48 -34.07 48.57
N VAL A 14 -10.68 -33.09 47.67
CA VAL A 14 -9.59 -32.48 46.87
C VAL A 14 -9.99 -31.06 46.49
N ALA A 15 -9.29 -30.08 47.07
CA ALA A 15 -9.12 -28.77 46.45
C ALA A 15 -8.21 -28.97 45.23
N ALA A 16 -8.78 -28.88 44.03
CA ALA A 16 -7.98 -28.76 42.81
C ALA A 16 -8.20 -27.35 42.25
N ALA A 17 -7.23 -26.50 42.55
CA ALA A 17 -7.03 -25.25 41.86
C ALA A 17 -6.96 -25.51 40.34
N VAL A 18 -7.91 -24.97 39.59
CA VAL A 18 -7.69 -24.64 38.19
C VAL A 18 -7.91 -23.14 38.07
N ALA A 19 -7.00 -22.38 38.67
CA ALA A 19 -6.55 -21.12 38.11
C ALA A 19 -5.80 -21.41 36.80
N GLY A 20 -6.53 -21.96 35.84
CA GLY A 20 -6.11 -22.12 34.45
C GLY A 20 -6.72 -20.98 33.67
N GLY A 21 -6.36 -19.74 34.04
CA GLY A 21 -6.53 -18.58 33.19
C GLY A 21 -5.66 -18.79 31.96
N GLY A 22 -6.14 -19.63 31.04
CA GLY A 22 -5.65 -19.69 29.68
C GLY A 22 -5.97 -18.36 29.06
N ALA A 23 -5.10 -17.38 29.28
CA ALA A 23 -4.95 -16.27 28.38
C ALA A 23 -4.74 -16.93 27.01
N LEU A 24 -5.81 -16.97 26.21
CA LEU A 24 -5.72 -17.28 24.80
C LEU A 24 -4.51 -16.48 24.30
N PRO A 25 -3.51 -17.12 23.67
CA PRO A 25 -2.30 -16.42 23.27
C PRO A 25 -2.74 -15.20 22.50
N ALA A 26 -2.44 -14.02 23.05
CA ALA A 26 -2.78 -12.75 22.44
C ALA A 26 -2.14 -12.81 21.05
N VAL A 27 -2.97 -13.07 20.03
CA VAL A 27 -2.51 -13.17 18.66
C VAL A 27 -1.94 -11.80 18.37
N ALA A 28 -0.61 -11.70 18.37
CA ALA A 28 0.10 -10.43 18.27
C ALA A 28 -0.52 -9.65 17.11
N SER A 29 -1.21 -8.56 17.43
CA SER A 29 -1.99 -7.81 16.45
C SER A 29 -1.04 -7.38 15.35
N ALA A 30 -1.32 -7.75 14.10
CA ALA A 30 -0.44 -7.41 13.00
C ALA A 30 -0.32 -5.89 12.89
N GLU A 31 0.89 -5.34 13.08
CA GLU A 31 1.12 -3.91 12.93
C GLU A 31 1.21 -3.57 11.44
N ILE A 32 0.36 -2.64 11.01
CA ILE A 32 0.37 -2.20 9.62
C ILE A 32 0.83 -0.75 9.60
N TYR A 33 1.87 -0.49 8.83
CA TYR A 33 2.35 0.84 8.52
C TYR A 33 2.14 1.14 7.05
N GLY A 34 2.10 2.42 6.71
CA GLY A 34 2.29 2.79 5.33
C GLY A 34 2.43 4.28 5.13
N GLY A 35 2.90 4.60 3.95
CA GLY A 35 3.20 5.94 3.52
C GLY A 35 4.19 5.96 2.38
N GLY A 36 5.18 6.84 2.42
CA GLY A 36 6.26 6.87 1.46
C GLY A 36 6.78 8.27 1.19
N TYR A 37 6.84 8.63 -0.08
CA TYR A 37 7.29 9.94 -0.53
C TYR A 37 6.53 10.34 -1.79
N LEU A 38 6.08 11.58 -1.85
CA LEU A 38 5.45 12.13 -3.04
C LEU A 38 6.05 13.50 -3.35
N GLN A 39 6.76 13.61 -4.46
CA GLN A 39 7.09 14.91 -5.00
C GLN A 39 5.86 15.46 -5.73
N ILE A 40 5.20 16.46 -5.15
CA ILE A 40 4.06 17.13 -5.78
C ILE A 40 4.59 17.94 -6.98
N PRO A 41 4.16 17.63 -8.22
CA PRO A 41 4.54 18.45 -9.35
C PRO A 41 3.88 19.84 -9.25
N LYS A 42 4.64 20.87 -9.62
CA LYS A 42 4.14 22.25 -9.69
C LYS A 42 2.98 22.38 -10.70
N SER A 43 3.02 21.62 -11.79
CA SER A 43 1.96 21.58 -12.79
C SER A 43 0.88 20.55 -12.47
N VAL A 44 -0.39 20.96 -12.62
CA VAL A 44 -1.60 20.15 -12.44
C VAL A 44 -1.66 18.95 -13.39
N ARG A 45 -0.94 19.01 -14.53
CA ARG A 45 -0.93 17.97 -15.57
C ARG A 45 0.30 17.06 -15.56
N ALA A 46 1.31 17.37 -14.74
CA ALA A 46 2.50 16.54 -14.67
C ALA A 46 2.23 15.34 -13.74
N TYR A 47 2.53 14.14 -14.22
CA TYR A 47 2.62 12.97 -13.34
C TYR A 47 3.71 13.21 -12.30
N ALA A 48 3.48 12.82 -11.04
CA ALA A 48 4.53 12.85 -10.03
C ALA A 48 5.74 12.05 -10.57
N GLY A 49 6.82 12.78 -10.86
CA GLY A 49 7.99 12.24 -11.53
C GLY A 49 8.86 11.41 -10.60
N ASN A 50 8.79 11.67 -9.29
CA ASN A 50 9.52 10.96 -8.25
C ASN A 50 8.62 10.74 -7.04
N ASP A 51 8.32 9.48 -6.76
CA ASP A 51 7.52 9.10 -5.60
C ASP A 51 7.69 7.62 -5.27
N ALA A 52 7.31 7.29 -4.05
CA ALA A 52 7.26 5.95 -3.53
C ALA A 52 6.04 5.82 -2.62
N LEU A 53 5.33 4.71 -2.74
CA LEU A 53 4.31 4.27 -1.80
C LEU A 53 4.78 2.96 -1.18
N VAL A 54 4.76 2.90 0.14
CA VAL A 54 5.22 1.77 0.94
C VAL A 54 4.13 1.36 1.91
N THR A 55 3.88 0.06 2.01
CA THR A 55 3.06 -0.54 3.07
C THR A 55 3.91 -1.59 3.76
N VAL A 56 3.95 -1.54 5.08
CA VAL A 56 4.62 -2.52 5.94
C VAL A 56 3.53 -3.29 6.67
N ASN A 57 3.63 -4.61 6.70
CA ASN A 57 2.79 -5.45 7.53
C ASN A 57 3.70 -6.35 8.36
N VAL A 58 3.73 -6.09 9.66
CA VAL A 58 4.47 -6.85 10.65
C VAL A 58 3.52 -7.85 11.28
N ASN A 59 3.88 -9.12 11.28
CA ASN A 59 3.18 -10.16 12.04
C ASN A 59 4.20 -11.04 12.76
N GLY A 60 3.74 -11.90 13.68
CA GLY A 60 4.63 -12.77 14.48
C GLY A 60 5.60 -13.65 13.67
N ASN A 61 5.40 -13.78 12.36
CA ASN A 61 6.22 -14.62 11.47
C ASN A 61 7.09 -13.80 10.49
N GLY A 62 7.13 -12.47 10.59
CA GLY A 62 8.01 -11.60 9.79
C GLY A 62 7.36 -10.32 9.26
N VAL A 63 8.02 -9.69 8.28
CA VAL A 63 7.59 -8.38 7.75
C VAL A 63 7.36 -8.42 6.23
N ARG A 64 6.14 -8.10 5.83
CA ARG A 64 5.78 -7.96 4.41
C ARG A 64 5.76 -6.50 4.01
N LEU A 65 6.60 -6.15 3.04
CA LEU A 65 6.64 -4.83 2.43
C LEU A 65 5.93 -4.85 1.08
N SER A 66 5.21 -3.78 0.76
CA SER A 66 4.71 -3.53 -0.59
C SER A 66 5.17 -2.15 -1.00
N VAL A 67 5.85 -2.06 -2.14
CA VAL A 67 6.44 -0.84 -2.66
C VAL A 67 5.98 -0.61 -4.09
N ALA A 68 5.43 0.57 -4.35
CA ALA A 68 5.27 1.12 -5.68
C ALA A 68 6.16 2.36 -5.77
N ALA A 69 6.84 2.58 -6.88
CA ALA A 69 7.67 3.77 -7.00
C ALA A 69 7.81 4.21 -8.44
N ALA A 70 7.91 5.51 -8.66
CA ALA A 70 8.28 6.06 -9.95
C ALA A 70 9.46 7.01 -9.75
N THR A 71 10.42 6.97 -10.67
CA THR A 71 11.40 8.06 -10.80
C THR A 71 11.54 8.44 -12.26
N SER A 72 11.91 9.70 -12.50
CA SER A 72 12.14 10.23 -13.84
C SER A 72 13.21 9.44 -14.60
N ARG A 73 14.14 8.78 -13.89
CA ARG A 73 15.26 8.00 -14.45
C ARG A 73 14.99 6.50 -14.56
N CYS A 74 14.12 5.91 -13.74
CA CYS A 74 13.85 4.46 -13.75
C CYS A 74 12.49 4.08 -14.34
N THR A 75 11.70 5.03 -14.84
CA THR A 75 10.28 4.87 -15.27
C THR A 75 9.35 4.43 -14.13
N THR A 76 8.05 4.38 -14.39
CA THR A 76 7.05 3.93 -13.42
C THR A 76 7.23 2.43 -13.10
N LEU A 77 7.64 2.11 -11.87
CA LEU A 77 7.55 0.77 -11.32
C LEU A 77 6.18 0.66 -10.64
N GLY A 78 5.23 -0.02 -11.29
CA GLY A 78 3.94 -0.33 -10.64
C GLY A 78 4.13 -1.04 -9.29
N ALA A 79 3.08 -1.17 -8.48
CA ALA A 79 3.16 -1.83 -7.17
C ALA A 79 3.82 -3.23 -7.22
N ARG A 80 4.81 -3.45 -6.37
CA ARG A 80 5.52 -4.71 -6.18
C ARG A 80 5.56 -5.05 -4.70
N GLU A 81 5.54 -6.34 -4.39
CA GLU A 81 5.64 -6.81 -3.01
C GLU A 81 7.09 -7.24 -2.80
N LEU A 82 7.67 -6.77 -1.70
CA LEU A 82 8.98 -7.11 -1.19
C LEU A 82 8.73 -7.91 0.09
N ARG A 83 9.26 -9.12 0.18
CA ARG A 83 9.17 -9.89 1.43
C ARG A 83 10.52 -9.85 2.10
N THR A 84 10.53 -9.65 3.40
CA THR A 84 11.72 -9.76 4.22
C THR A 84 11.37 -10.47 5.51
N THR A 85 12.30 -11.20 6.08
CA THR A 85 12.13 -11.80 7.40
C THR A 85 12.86 -10.91 8.38
N VAL A 86 12.17 -10.48 9.43
CA VAL A 86 12.81 -9.78 10.53
C VAL A 86 12.99 -10.80 11.65
N PRO A 87 14.21 -10.98 12.18
CA PRO A 87 14.51 -12.05 13.14
C PRO A 87 13.66 -12.01 14.41
N ASP A 88 13.20 -10.82 14.80
CA ASP A 88 12.29 -10.60 15.93
C ASP A 88 11.17 -9.62 15.50
N ALA A 89 9.98 -10.14 15.23
CA ALA A 89 8.83 -9.33 14.83
C ALA A 89 8.24 -8.50 15.98
N THR A 90 8.70 -8.72 17.20
CA THR A 90 8.23 -8.07 18.43
C THR A 90 9.13 -6.90 18.86
N ASN A 91 10.45 -7.00 18.68
CA ASN A 91 11.42 -5.94 19.05
C ASN A 91 12.25 -5.39 17.87
N TRP A 92 11.68 -5.36 16.67
CA TRP A 92 12.40 -4.81 15.51
C TRP A 92 12.57 -3.29 15.60
N GLN A 93 13.80 -2.82 15.40
CA GLN A 93 14.13 -1.39 15.31
C GLN A 93 14.34 -0.93 13.86
N ALA A 94 14.63 -1.87 12.95
CA ALA A 94 14.88 -1.58 11.55
C ALA A 94 14.31 -2.70 10.65
N ILE A 95 13.89 -2.30 9.46
CA ILE A 95 13.41 -3.17 8.40
C ILE A 95 14.22 -2.88 7.15
N SER A 96 14.87 -3.91 6.61
CA SER A 96 15.56 -3.83 5.33
C SER A 96 15.02 -4.89 4.38
N ALA A 97 14.81 -4.52 3.12
CA ALA A 97 14.44 -5.46 2.08
C ALA A 97 15.08 -5.09 0.75
N VAL A 98 15.56 -6.10 0.03
CA VAL A 98 16.19 -5.92 -1.27
C VAL A 98 15.54 -6.85 -2.28
N ARG A 99 15.23 -6.35 -3.47
CA ARG A 99 14.78 -7.18 -4.58
C ARG A 99 15.20 -6.63 -5.92
N THR A 100 15.64 -7.50 -6.80
CA THR A 100 15.79 -7.16 -8.22
C THR A 100 14.47 -7.41 -8.94
N LEU A 101 13.92 -6.35 -9.50
CA LEU A 101 12.75 -6.37 -10.37
C LEU A 101 13.19 -6.46 -11.82
N ARG A 102 12.44 -7.25 -12.59
CA ARG A 102 12.51 -7.29 -14.04
C ARG A 102 11.12 -7.00 -14.59
N ALA A 103 11.01 -6.06 -15.52
CA ALA A 103 9.76 -5.72 -16.18
C ALA A 103 9.99 -5.65 -17.70
N ARG A 104 8.98 -6.03 -18.47
CA ARG A 104 8.98 -5.91 -19.94
C ARG A 104 7.65 -5.32 -20.36
N SER A 105 7.67 -4.20 -21.06
CA SER A 105 6.49 -3.56 -21.66
C SER A 105 6.84 -3.16 -23.09
N GLY A 106 6.33 -3.90 -24.08
CA GLY A 106 6.70 -3.71 -25.48
C GLY A 106 8.22 -3.79 -25.72
N ALA A 107 8.81 -2.70 -26.20
CA ALA A 107 10.24 -2.55 -26.44
C ALA A 107 11.05 -2.14 -25.18
N LEU A 108 10.36 -1.81 -24.08
CA LEU A 108 10.99 -1.44 -22.82
C LEU A 108 11.30 -2.69 -22.00
N ARG A 109 12.57 -2.88 -21.61
CA ARG A 109 12.98 -3.89 -20.63
C ARG A 109 13.67 -3.20 -19.47
N THR A 110 13.14 -3.35 -18.26
CA THR A 110 13.70 -2.71 -17.07
C THR A 110 14.24 -3.77 -16.12
N ARG A 111 15.45 -3.60 -15.62
CA ARG A 111 16.02 -4.37 -14.53
C ARG A 111 16.45 -3.39 -13.43
N VAL A 112 15.78 -3.42 -12.29
CA VAL A 112 16.03 -2.47 -11.18
C VAL A 112 16.15 -3.23 -9.87
N ARG A 113 17.26 -3.04 -9.16
CA ARG A 113 17.41 -3.41 -7.76
C ARG A 113 16.76 -2.33 -6.90
N LEU A 114 15.76 -2.74 -6.13
CA LEU A 114 15.14 -1.94 -5.08
C LEU A 114 15.76 -2.34 -3.74
N THR A 115 16.16 -1.35 -2.96
CA THR A 115 16.56 -1.50 -1.56
C THR A 115 15.69 -0.56 -0.74
N VAL A 116 14.94 -1.11 0.21
CA VAL A 116 14.18 -0.36 1.21
C VAL A 116 14.90 -0.51 2.53
N GLN A 117 15.12 0.61 3.21
CA GLN A 117 15.60 0.65 4.57
C GLN A 117 14.66 1.56 5.35
N LEU A 118 14.10 1.05 6.44
CA LEU A 118 13.23 1.79 7.36
C LEU A 118 13.74 1.56 8.77
N GLN A 119 13.69 2.57 9.61
CA GLN A 119 14.04 2.53 11.02
C GLN A 119 12.90 3.14 11.82
N ARG A 120 12.62 2.57 12.99
CA ARG A 120 11.64 3.13 13.91
C ARG A 120 12.18 4.44 14.47
N THR A 121 11.48 5.54 14.22
CA THR A 121 11.80 6.89 14.72
C THR A 121 10.84 7.37 15.81
N GLY A 122 9.74 6.62 16.01
CA GLY A 122 8.82 6.80 17.13
C GLY A 122 7.88 5.60 17.27
N PRO A 123 6.96 5.61 18.25
CA PRO A 123 6.04 4.49 18.52
C PRO A 123 5.16 4.12 17.32
N GLU A 124 4.87 5.11 16.46
CA GLU A 124 3.97 4.97 15.31
C GLU A 124 4.62 5.35 13.98
N GLN A 125 5.94 5.59 13.92
CA GLN A 125 6.60 6.13 12.74
C GLN A 125 7.87 5.39 12.40
N LEU A 126 8.01 5.06 11.11
CA LEU A 126 9.24 4.56 10.52
C LEU A 126 9.69 5.48 9.39
N ASP A 127 10.95 5.87 9.43
CA ASP A 127 11.56 6.69 8.39
C ASP A 127 12.74 5.95 7.76
N GLY A 128 13.10 6.33 6.55
CA GLY A 128 14.28 5.79 5.89
C GLY A 128 14.33 6.11 4.42
N THR A 129 14.74 5.15 3.60
CA THR A 129 14.98 5.39 2.17
C THR A 129 14.56 4.22 1.28
N LEU A 130 14.15 4.58 0.06
CA LEU A 130 14.08 3.68 -1.08
C LEU A 130 15.21 4.03 -2.04
N THR A 131 16.12 3.09 -2.25
CA THR A 131 17.15 3.19 -3.29
C THR A 131 16.79 2.31 -4.48
N MET A 132 16.85 2.90 -5.68
CA MET A 132 16.63 2.26 -6.97
C MET A 132 17.93 2.31 -7.78
N VAL A 133 18.45 1.16 -8.21
CA VAL A 133 19.63 1.09 -9.09
C VAL A 133 19.40 0.04 -10.17
N GLY A 134 19.60 0.40 -11.43
CA GLY A 134 19.28 -0.50 -12.51
C GLY A 134 19.57 0.01 -13.91
N THR A 135 18.96 -0.66 -14.87
CA THR A 135 19.04 -0.33 -16.29
C THR A 135 17.69 -0.43 -16.96
N LEU A 136 17.38 0.55 -17.79
CA LEU A 136 16.22 0.58 -18.67
C LEU A 136 16.73 0.40 -20.11
N HIS A 137 16.23 -0.61 -20.80
CA HIS A 137 16.44 -0.77 -22.23
C HIS A 137 15.21 -0.23 -22.95
N ASN A 138 15.39 0.76 -23.81
CA ASN A 138 14.35 1.27 -24.71
C ASN A 138 14.75 0.97 -26.15
N GLY A 139 14.26 -0.15 -26.69
CA GLY A 139 14.72 -0.68 -27.97
C GLY A 139 16.21 -1.02 -27.90
N LYS A 140 17.03 -0.33 -28.70
CA LYS A 140 18.50 -0.52 -28.74
C LYS A 140 19.25 0.27 -27.66
N ARG A 141 18.62 1.28 -27.03
CA ARG A 141 19.29 2.16 -26.06
C ARG A 141 19.25 1.55 -24.67
N ARG A 142 20.41 1.44 -24.00
CA ARG A 142 20.51 1.06 -22.59
C ARG A 142 20.79 2.30 -21.75
N LEU A 143 19.85 2.65 -20.88
CA LEU A 143 19.92 3.79 -19.97
C LEU A 143 20.19 3.27 -18.55
N ARG A 144 21.12 3.91 -17.84
CA ARG A 144 21.32 3.66 -16.41
C ARG A 144 20.23 4.37 -15.63
N CYS A 145 19.75 3.72 -14.58
CA CYS A 145 18.67 4.18 -13.74
C CYS A 145 19.20 4.18 -12.30
N ARG A 146 19.18 5.35 -11.64
CA ARG A 146 19.53 5.50 -10.23
C ARG A 146 18.68 6.59 -9.60
N GLY A 147 18.18 6.32 -8.40
CA GLY A 147 17.48 7.30 -7.59
C GLY A 147 17.38 6.84 -6.14
N THR A 148 17.33 7.81 -5.23
CA THR A 148 17.05 7.59 -3.81
C THR A 148 15.92 8.50 -3.42
N LEU A 149 14.89 7.93 -2.79
CA LEU A 149 13.75 8.67 -2.27
C LEU A 149 13.74 8.50 -0.75
N PRO A 150 13.56 9.58 0.03
CA PRO A 150 13.27 9.42 1.45
C PRO A 150 11.93 8.69 1.58
N LEU A 151 11.69 8.03 2.71
CA LEU A 151 10.43 7.38 3.02
C LEU A 151 10.00 7.77 4.43
N SER A 152 8.71 8.05 4.60
CA SER A 152 8.08 8.10 5.91
C SER A 152 6.80 7.27 5.89
N VAL A 153 6.69 6.31 6.80
CA VAL A 153 5.51 5.46 6.95
C VAL A 153 5.03 5.51 8.39
N ARG A 154 3.70 5.48 8.58
CA ARG A 154 3.09 5.55 9.91
C ARG A 154 2.20 4.36 10.18
N ARG A 155 2.12 3.96 11.44
CA ARG A 155 1.24 2.90 11.93
C ARG A 155 -0.21 3.32 11.69
N ASN A 156 -1.04 2.35 11.33
CA ASN A 156 -2.48 2.56 11.25
C ASN A 156 -3.04 2.78 12.66
N GLY A 157 -3.51 3.98 12.95
CA GLY A 157 -4.01 4.39 14.26
C GLY A 157 -4.48 5.86 14.26
N PRO A 158 -5.14 6.34 15.33
CA PRO A 158 -5.46 7.75 15.50
C PRO A 158 -4.16 8.56 15.51
N SER A 159 -4.05 9.58 14.65
CA SER A 159 -2.82 10.39 14.59
C SER A 159 -2.60 11.19 15.88
N PRO A 160 -1.35 11.40 16.31
CA PRO A 160 -1.03 12.42 17.30
C PRO A 160 -1.55 13.78 16.85
N ARG A 161 -2.08 14.58 17.80
CA ARG A 161 -2.70 15.89 17.57
C ARG A 161 -1.85 16.80 16.65
N PRO A 162 -2.49 17.65 15.84
CA PRO A 162 -1.80 18.54 14.91
C PRO A 162 -0.97 19.58 15.68
N GLY A 163 0.35 19.49 15.59
CA GLY A 163 1.28 20.50 16.15
C GLY A 163 2.60 20.64 15.41
N ALA A 164 2.95 19.73 14.49
CA ALA A 164 4.20 19.83 13.73
C ALA A 164 3.93 20.41 12.33
N ALA A 165 4.57 21.55 12.03
CA ALA A 165 4.67 22.11 10.70
C ALA A 165 5.15 21.03 9.73
N ALA A 166 4.33 20.65 8.76
CA ALA A 166 4.64 19.55 7.86
C ALA A 166 4.67 20.04 6.41
N ASN A 167 5.87 20.44 5.97
CA ASN A 167 6.24 20.48 4.54
C ASN A 167 6.38 19.07 3.93
N HIS A 168 5.95 18.03 4.66
CA HIS A 168 6.04 16.64 4.24
C HIS A 168 4.65 16.10 3.96
N SER A 169 4.50 15.50 2.78
CA SER A 169 3.32 14.72 2.39
C SER A 169 2.91 13.80 3.53
N ARG A 170 1.67 13.86 3.98
CA ARG A 170 1.13 12.86 4.90
C ARG A 170 0.55 11.72 4.05
N PHE A 171 0.39 10.54 4.63
CA PHE A 171 0.07 9.35 3.86
C PHE A 171 -1.04 8.53 4.48
N GLY A 172 -1.73 7.77 3.63
CA GLY A 172 -2.69 6.76 4.07
C GLY A 172 -2.35 5.37 3.64
N VAL A 173 -3.04 4.44 4.28
CA VAL A 173 -2.85 3.02 4.08
C VAL A 173 -4.22 2.39 3.98
N THR A 174 -4.35 1.49 3.01
CA THR A 174 -5.44 0.52 3.02
C THR A 174 -4.86 -0.88 3.17
N SER A 175 -5.14 -1.51 4.29
CA SER A 175 -4.92 -2.94 4.47
C SER A 175 -6.19 -3.75 4.20
N GLN A 176 -7.08 -3.28 3.32
CA GLN A 176 -8.20 -4.11 2.93
C GLN A 176 -7.76 -5.07 1.83
N ARG A 177 -7.86 -6.38 2.12
CA ARG A 177 -7.83 -7.42 1.09
C ARG A 177 -9.10 -7.28 0.27
N VAL A 178 -8.98 -6.81 -0.96
CA VAL A 178 -10.05 -6.90 -1.96
C VAL A 178 -9.59 -7.99 -2.91
N ASP A 179 -10.26 -9.15 -2.87
CA ASP A 179 -9.84 -10.37 -3.60
C ASP A 179 -8.38 -10.81 -3.34
N GLY A 180 -7.85 -10.55 -2.13
CA GLY A 180 -6.48 -10.90 -1.75
C GLY A 180 -5.39 -9.86 -2.12
N PHE A 181 -5.75 -8.71 -2.68
CA PHE A 181 -4.82 -7.65 -3.05
C PHE A 181 -4.85 -6.48 -2.06
N ARG A 182 -3.69 -5.83 -1.84
CA ARG A 182 -3.52 -4.63 -1.00
C ARG A 182 -3.21 -3.43 -1.88
N ALA A 183 -3.73 -2.27 -1.51
CA ALA A 183 -3.39 -1.00 -2.15
C ALA A 183 -2.65 -0.06 -1.17
N ALA A 184 -1.83 0.83 -1.68
CA ALA A 184 -1.22 1.92 -0.93
C ALA A 184 -1.79 3.23 -1.49
N ILE A 185 -2.17 4.19 -0.62
CA ILE A 185 -2.84 5.42 -1.03
C ILE A 185 -2.21 6.61 -0.27
N ALA A 186 -1.47 7.47 -0.96
CA ALA A 186 -1.06 8.77 -0.42
C ALA A 186 -2.14 9.81 -0.68
N ILE A 187 -2.40 10.69 0.29
CA ILE A 187 -3.17 11.92 0.12
C ILE A 187 -2.29 13.05 0.60
N VAL A 188 -2.15 14.09 -0.20
CA VAL A 188 -1.19 15.16 0.08
C VAL A 188 -1.86 16.51 -0.10
N ALA A 189 -1.75 17.35 0.94
CA ALA A 189 -2.08 18.76 0.85
C ALA A 189 -1.17 19.50 -0.14
N ARG A 190 -1.78 20.33 -0.98
CA ARG A 190 -1.08 21.22 -1.91
C ARG A 190 -0.98 22.63 -1.32
N PRO A 191 0.01 23.43 -1.76
CA PRO A 191 0.11 24.84 -1.40
C PRO A 191 -1.14 25.68 -1.77
N ASP A 192 -1.91 25.22 -2.75
CA ASP A 192 -3.15 25.88 -3.21
C ASP A 192 -4.40 25.48 -2.38
N GLY A 193 -4.22 24.79 -1.25
CA GLY A 193 -5.31 24.37 -0.36
C GLY A 193 -6.10 23.13 -0.83
N ARG A 194 -5.78 22.58 -2.01
CA ARG A 194 -6.41 21.34 -2.51
C ARG A 194 -5.64 20.09 -2.04
N LEU A 195 -6.26 18.93 -2.18
CA LEU A 195 -5.61 17.64 -1.97
C LEU A 195 -5.25 17.00 -3.31
N SER A 196 -4.17 16.24 -3.34
CA SER A 196 -3.84 15.30 -4.42
C SER A 196 -3.74 13.89 -3.84
N ALA A 197 -3.98 12.87 -4.66
CA ALA A 197 -3.81 11.50 -4.20
C ALA A 197 -3.01 10.67 -5.19
N VAL A 198 -2.12 9.81 -4.70
CA VAL A 198 -1.49 8.74 -5.49
C VAL A 198 -1.93 7.43 -4.90
N TRP A 199 -2.24 6.45 -5.73
CA TRP A 199 -2.42 5.09 -5.25
C TRP A 199 -1.74 4.08 -6.13
N ALA A 200 -1.38 2.97 -5.50
CA ALA A 200 -0.86 1.81 -6.17
C ALA A 200 -1.66 0.58 -5.76
N THR A 201 -2.03 -0.24 -6.73
CA THR A 201 -2.85 -1.43 -6.52
C THR A 201 -2.44 -2.57 -7.45
N ARG A 202 -2.98 -3.75 -7.18
CA ARG A 202 -2.88 -4.95 -8.03
C ARG A 202 -4.27 -5.39 -8.43
N PHE A 203 -4.45 -5.75 -9.69
CA PHE A 203 -5.72 -6.21 -10.24
C PHE A 203 -5.51 -7.52 -10.99
N ARG A 204 -6.58 -8.29 -11.07
CA ARG A 204 -6.69 -9.45 -11.93
C ARG A 204 -7.18 -8.96 -13.30
N CYS A 205 -6.39 -9.15 -14.35
CA CYS A 205 -6.82 -8.93 -15.72
C CYS A 205 -7.11 -10.24 -16.43
N GLN A 206 -8.02 -10.16 -17.38
CA GLN A 206 -8.38 -11.23 -18.28
C GLN A 206 -8.29 -10.75 -19.74
N SER A 207 -7.71 -11.57 -20.61
CA SER A 207 -7.73 -11.41 -22.07
C SER A 207 -8.01 -12.78 -22.70
N GLY A 208 -9.22 -12.93 -23.23
CA GLY A 208 -9.74 -14.24 -23.65
C GLY A 208 -9.75 -15.22 -22.48
N ARG A 209 -9.04 -16.35 -22.62
CA ARG A 209 -8.87 -17.37 -21.57
C ARG A 209 -7.70 -17.10 -20.61
N LYS A 210 -6.82 -16.14 -20.93
CA LYS A 210 -5.63 -15.84 -20.12
C LYS A 210 -6.00 -14.90 -18.98
N THR A 211 -5.56 -15.24 -17.78
CA THR A 211 -5.72 -14.41 -16.58
C THR A 211 -4.36 -14.14 -15.95
N TRP A 212 -4.11 -12.90 -15.53
CA TRP A 212 -2.88 -12.55 -14.81
C TRP A 212 -3.12 -11.43 -13.81
N ASN A 213 -2.19 -11.27 -12.88
CA ASN A 213 -2.21 -10.15 -11.95
C ASN A 213 -1.33 -9.03 -12.49
N GLY A 214 -1.94 -7.91 -12.84
CA GLY A 214 -1.20 -6.69 -13.13
C GLY A 214 -1.11 -5.80 -11.91
N SER A 215 -0.28 -4.77 -12.02
CA SER A 215 -0.19 -3.74 -10.99
C SER A 215 -0.07 -2.37 -11.61
N PHE A 216 -0.84 -1.43 -11.06
CA PHE A 216 -0.88 -0.05 -11.51
C PHE A 216 -0.53 0.88 -10.37
N ARG A 217 -0.06 2.03 -10.80
CA ARG A 217 0.13 3.21 -9.98
C ARG A 217 -0.55 4.36 -10.74
N ASN A 218 -1.39 5.13 -10.05
CA ASN A 218 -2.18 6.20 -10.63
C ASN A 218 -2.28 7.39 -9.68
N PHE A 219 -2.86 8.49 -10.16
CA PHE A 219 -2.86 9.77 -9.48
C PHE A 219 -4.18 10.52 -9.69
N ALA A 220 -4.86 10.90 -8.61
CA ALA A 220 -5.96 11.83 -8.70
C ALA A 220 -5.40 13.26 -8.85
N PRO A 221 -5.80 13.99 -9.91
CA PRO A 221 -5.57 15.42 -10.02
C PRO A 221 -6.02 16.16 -8.76
N PRO A 222 -5.51 17.38 -8.50
CA PRO A 222 -5.93 18.19 -7.36
C PRO A 222 -7.46 18.29 -7.21
N PHE A 223 -7.98 17.96 -6.03
CA PHE A 223 -9.39 18.02 -5.68
C PHE A 223 -9.59 18.78 -4.37
N ALA A 224 -10.68 19.54 -4.28
CA ALA A 224 -11.01 20.31 -3.09
C ALA A 224 -11.57 19.42 -1.97
N VAL A 225 -11.35 19.85 -0.73
CA VAL A 225 -12.09 19.40 0.45
C VAL A 225 -13.19 20.42 0.70
N ARG A 226 -14.43 19.95 0.84
CA ARG A 226 -15.57 20.80 1.18
C ARG A 226 -15.50 21.23 2.64
N ALA A 227 -16.27 22.26 3.00
CA ALA A 227 -16.37 22.74 4.38
C ALA A 227 -16.82 21.65 5.37
N ASP A 228 -17.65 20.72 4.92
CA ASP A 228 -18.04 19.55 5.71
C ASP A 228 -16.94 18.47 5.80
N GLY A 229 -15.74 18.72 5.28
CA GLY A 229 -14.64 17.77 5.25
C GLY A 229 -14.77 16.72 4.14
N SER A 230 -15.87 16.66 3.37
CA SER A 230 -16.02 15.69 2.29
C SER A 230 -15.13 16.02 1.09
N PHE A 231 -14.63 15.00 0.40
CA PHE A 231 -13.84 15.18 -0.81
C PHE A 231 -14.15 14.13 -1.86
N ARG A 232 -13.92 14.49 -3.12
CA ARG A 232 -14.00 13.57 -4.27
C ARG A 232 -13.01 14.00 -5.35
N GLY A 233 -12.15 13.07 -5.76
CA GLY A 233 -11.25 13.23 -6.90
C GLY A 233 -11.53 12.16 -7.94
N THR A 234 -11.40 12.51 -9.22
CA THR A 234 -11.55 11.56 -10.33
C THR A 234 -10.40 11.69 -11.31
N GLU A 235 -9.88 10.56 -11.75
CA GLU A 235 -8.91 10.49 -12.84
C GLU A 235 -9.56 9.71 -13.99
N ARG A 236 -9.51 10.29 -15.19
CA ARG A 236 -9.88 9.60 -16.43
C ARG A 236 -8.72 9.74 -17.38
N HIS A 237 -8.18 8.62 -17.81
CA HIS A 237 -7.11 8.62 -18.80
C HIS A 237 -7.54 7.75 -19.98
N ARG A 238 -7.41 8.31 -21.19
CA ARG A 238 -7.68 7.62 -22.44
C ARG A 238 -6.48 7.82 -23.35
N GLU A 239 -5.92 6.71 -23.81
CA GLU A 239 -4.80 6.72 -24.74
C GLU A 239 -5.18 5.89 -25.97
N GLN A 240 -4.82 6.39 -27.14
CA GLN A 240 -4.86 5.60 -28.37
C GLN A 240 -3.48 5.67 -29.00
N GLY A 241 -2.98 4.54 -29.48
CA GLY A 241 -1.64 4.49 -30.05
C GLY A 241 -1.42 3.27 -30.93
N GLY A 242 -0.20 3.18 -31.48
CA GLY A 242 0.21 2.10 -32.37
C GLY A 242 -0.22 2.27 -33.83
N ARG A 243 0.27 1.38 -34.70
CA ARG A 243 -0.04 1.34 -36.14
C ARG A 243 -0.43 -0.09 -36.56
N GLY A 244 -1.30 -0.20 -37.58
CA GLY A 244 -1.73 -1.49 -38.14
C GLY A 244 -2.34 -2.43 -37.08
N ARG A 245 -1.86 -3.68 -37.02
CA ARG A 245 -2.29 -4.71 -36.03
C ARG A 245 -1.85 -4.40 -34.59
N LYS A 246 -1.05 -3.36 -34.36
CA LYS A 246 -0.64 -2.91 -33.02
C LYS A 246 -1.45 -1.70 -32.54
N ARG A 247 -2.48 -1.27 -33.28
CA ARG A 247 -3.36 -0.19 -32.84
C ARG A 247 -4.05 -0.60 -31.54
N TYR A 248 -3.91 0.22 -30.50
CA TYR A 248 -4.50 -0.01 -29.19
C TYR A 248 -5.31 1.19 -28.70
N ARG A 249 -6.26 0.88 -27.82
CA ARG A 249 -7.06 1.83 -27.05
C ARG A 249 -6.96 1.44 -25.58
N TYR A 250 -6.49 2.35 -24.77
CA TYR A 250 -6.41 2.21 -23.33
C TYR A 250 -7.37 3.17 -22.66
N GLN A 251 -8.15 2.69 -21.69
CA GLN A 251 -9.02 3.51 -20.86
C GLN A 251 -8.82 3.15 -19.39
N PHE A 252 -8.65 4.19 -18.58
CA PHE A 252 -8.53 4.13 -17.14
C PHE A 252 -9.54 5.07 -16.49
N ASN A 253 -10.20 4.60 -15.44
CA ASN A 253 -10.99 5.46 -14.57
C ASN A 253 -10.65 5.17 -13.09
N GLY A 254 -10.23 6.19 -12.37
CA GLY A 254 -10.03 6.19 -10.93
C GLY A 254 -10.98 7.17 -10.26
N THR A 255 -11.51 6.83 -9.09
CA THR A 255 -12.28 7.75 -8.25
C THR A 255 -11.87 7.55 -6.80
N ILE A 256 -11.47 8.63 -6.14
CA ILE A 256 -11.26 8.68 -4.71
C ILE A 256 -12.37 9.52 -4.10
N ARG A 257 -12.97 9.06 -3.00
CA ARG A 257 -13.98 9.82 -2.24
C ARG A 257 -13.85 9.53 -0.76
N GLY A 258 -14.18 10.49 0.08
CA GLY A 258 -14.06 10.34 1.52
C GLY A 258 -14.41 11.60 2.29
N ARG A 259 -14.01 11.61 3.56
CA ARG A 259 -14.15 12.75 4.48
C ARG A 259 -12.89 12.90 5.33
N VAL A 260 -12.44 14.13 5.54
CA VAL A 260 -11.46 14.47 6.57
C VAL A 260 -12.20 14.63 7.89
N GLY A 261 -11.87 13.79 8.86
CA GLY A 261 -12.44 13.85 10.20
C GLY A 261 -11.90 15.03 11.01
N SER A 262 -12.53 15.30 12.15
CA SER A 262 -12.05 16.31 13.13
C SER A 262 -10.70 15.97 13.72
N ASP A 263 -10.31 14.68 13.68
CA ASP A 263 -8.98 14.17 14.01
C ASP A 263 -7.94 14.41 12.91
N GLY A 264 -8.32 15.11 11.83
CA GLY A 264 -7.47 15.38 10.69
C GLY A 264 -7.25 14.18 9.78
N LEU A 265 -7.91 13.04 10.01
CA LEU A 265 -7.74 11.84 9.18
C LEU A 265 -8.77 11.79 8.04
N ALA A 266 -8.27 11.69 6.81
CA ALA A 266 -9.03 11.39 5.61
C ALA A 266 -9.41 9.90 5.55
N ARG A 267 -10.70 9.60 5.61
CA ARG A 267 -11.27 8.25 5.50
C ARG A 267 -12.11 8.15 4.25
N GLY A 268 -11.99 7.07 3.49
CA GLY A 268 -12.71 6.99 2.23
C GLY A 268 -12.52 5.71 1.46
N THR A 269 -12.90 5.75 0.18
CA THR A 269 -12.77 4.66 -0.78
C THR A 269 -12.09 5.12 -2.06
N VAL A 270 -11.21 4.29 -2.61
CA VAL A 270 -10.70 4.40 -3.97
C VAL A 270 -11.34 3.32 -4.83
N HIS A 271 -11.94 3.71 -5.94
CA HIS A 271 -12.46 2.83 -6.98
C HIS A 271 -11.61 2.96 -8.25
N VAL A 272 -11.26 1.84 -8.87
CA VAL A 272 -10.42 1.79 -10.07
C VAL A 272 -10.99 0.81 -11.08
N SER A 273 -11.01 1.20 -12.35
CA SER A 273 -11.30 0.32 -13.49
C SER A 273 -10.33 0.60 -14.64
N SER A 274 -10.00 -0.44 -15.40
CA SER A 274 -9.12 -0.32 -16.56
C SER A 274 -9.51 -1.30 -17.67
N ARG A 275 -9.45 -0.84 -18.91
CA ARG A 275 -9.71 -1.62 -20.13
C ARG A 275 -8.65 -1.29 -21.17
N TYR A 276 -8.06 -2.31 -21.76
CA TYR A 276 -7.10 -2.20 -22.85
C TYR A 276 -7.58 -3.05 -24.03
N GLU A 277 -7.65 -2.44 -25.20
CA GLU A 277 -8.04 -3.10 -26.44
C GLU A 277 -6.92 -2.98 -27.44
N GLN A 278 -6.62 -4.05 -28.16
CA GLN A 278 -5.65 -4.04 -29.25
C GLN A 278 -6.24 -4.77 -30.45
N ARG A 279 -6.12 -4.16 -31.64
CA ARG A 279 -6.69 -4.72 -32.87
C ARG A 279 -6.13 -6.12 -33.14
N GLY A 280 -7.02 -7.10 -33.34
CA GLY A 280 -6.63 -8.50 -33.58
C GLY A 280 -6.28 -9.30 -32.32
N TYR A 281 -6.53 -8.75 -31.13
CA TYR A 281 -6.37 -9.44 -29.85
C TYR A 281 -7.65 -9.32 -29.02
N TYR A 282 -7.88 -10.27 -28.11
CA TYR A 282 -8.98 -10.17 -27.14
C TYR A 282 -8.79 -8.95 -26.24
N PRO A 283 -9.86 -8.16 -25.98
CA PRO A 283 -9.83 -7.10 -25.00
C PRO A 283 -9.27 -7.59 -23.67
N THR A 284 -8.36 -6.81 -23.12
CA THR A 284 -7.86 -6.98 -21.76
C THR A 284 -8.73 -6.17 -20.82
N VAL A 285 -9.49 -6.84 -19.97
CA VAL A 285 -10.31 -6.20 -18.94
C VAL A 285 -9.72 -6.54 -17.58
N CYS A 286 -9.46 -5.51 -16.78
CA CYS A 286 -8.98 -5.70 -15.43
C CYS A 286 -10.12 -5.46 -14.45
N LYS A 287 -10.35 -6.43 -13.55
CA LYS A 287 -11.45 -6.39 -12.59
C LYS A 287 -11.38 -5.08 -11.81
N SER A 288 -12.51 -4.38 -11.73
CA SER A 288 -12.60 -3.15 -10.95
C SER A 288 -12.33 -3.44 -9.48
N ILE A 289 -11.64 -2.52 -8.81
CA ILE A 289 -11.28 -2.65 -7.40
C ILE A 289 -11.82 -1.46 -6.65
N THR A 290 -12.47 -1.72 -5.51
CA THR A 290 -12.81 -0.71 -4.51
C THR A 290 -12.05 -1.02 -3.23
N ALA A 291 -11.24 -0.09 -2.73
CA ALA A 291 -10.48 -0.26 -1.49
C ALA A 291 -10.75 0.91 -0.54
N SER A 292 -11.08 0.62 0.73
CA SER A 292 -11.27 1.65 1.76
C SER A 292 -9.96 2.03 2.41
N PHE A 293 -9.73 3.29 2.74
CA PHE A 293 -8.47 3.78 3.31
C PHE A 293 -8.67 4.72 4.49
N VAL A 294 -7.62 4.85 5.29
CA VAL A 294 -7.43 5.92 6.28
C VAL A 294 -6.08 6.56 5.99
N ALA A 295 -6.06 7.88 5.88
CA ALA A 295 -4.89 8.69 5.54
C ALA A 295 -4.83 9.95 6.38
N ALA A 296 -3.65 10.39 6.78
CA ALA A 296 -3.46 11.79 7.15
C ALA A 296 -3.20 12.59 5.85
N PRO A 297 -3.86 13.73 5.61
CA PRO A 297 -3.62 14.63 4.47
C PRO A 297 -2.40 15.55 4.64
#